data_AF-A0A2D6XKK1-F1
#
_entry.id   AF-A0A2D6XKK1-F1
#
_cell.length_a   1.000
_cell.length_b   1.000
_cell.length_c   1.000
_cell.angle_alpha   90.00
_cell.angle_beta   90.00
_cell.angle_gamma   90.00
#
_symmetry.space_group_name_H-M   'P 1'
#
loop_
_entity.id
_entity.type
_entity.pdbx_description
1 polymer ?
#
loop_
_entity_poly.entity_id
_entity_poly.type
_entity_poly.pdbx_seq_one_letter_code
_entity_poly.pdbx_strand_id
1 'polypeptide(L)'
;MALPKFDLRQISKRVKNLLIYDEEIINKRWDLCKGCEFLLPTNNCKKCGCFMVIKSRISTARCPIGKWEKEYEFIKGKKVNGTRPTN
;
A
#
# COMPACT_ATOMS: atom_id res chain seq x y z
N MET A 1 -0.34 16.83 -4.49
CA MET A 1 -1.00 16.03 -5.55
C MET A 1 -1.87 14.99 -4.87
N ALA A 2 -3.19 15.18 -4.91
CA ALA A 2 -4.14 14.16 -4.45
C ALA A 2 -4.07 12.96 -5.41
N LEU A 3 -4.02 11.76 -4.86
CA LEU A 3 -4.01 10.53 -5.64
C LEU A 3 -5.31 10.38 -6.44
N PRO A 4 -5.28 9.81 -7.65
CA PRO A 4 -6.46 9.65 -8.48
C PRO A 4 -7.57 8.88 -7.75
N LYS A 5 -8.79 9.42 -7.77
CA LYS A 5 -9.97 8.79 -7.18
C LYS A 5 -10.36 7.60 -8.06
N PHE A 6 -9.89 6.41 -7.69
CA PHE A 6 -10.35 5.16 -8.31
C PHE A 6 -11.85 5.01 -8.02
N ASP A 7 -12.68 4.75 -9.04
CA ASP A 7 -14.10 4.46 -8.84
C ASP A 7 -14.26 3.06 -8.23
N LEU A 8 -14.44 3.01 -6.91
CA LEU A 8 -14.50 1.78 -6.14
C LEU A 8 -15.88 1.10 -6.20
N ARG A 9 -16.86 1.64 -6.93
CA ARG A 9 -18.25 1.14 -6.89
C ARG A 9 -18.38 -0.28 -7.43
N GLN A 10 -17.65 -0.60 -8.50
CA GLN A 10 -17.72 -1.91 -9.18
C GLN A 10 -16.76 -2.97 -8.63
N ILE A 11 -15.89 -2.61 -7.67
CA ILE A 11 -14.86 -3.54 -7.21
C ILE A 11 -15.43 -4.48 -6.14
N SER A 12 -15.03 -5.75 -6.18
CA SER A 12 -15.48 -6.78 -5.24
C SER A 12 -15.23 -6.39 -3.77
N LYS A 13 -16.11 -6.82 -2.86
CA LYS A 13 -16.01 -6.58 -1.41
C LYS A 13 -14.64 -7.00 -0.85
N ARG A 14 -14.04 -8.05 -1.42
CA ARG A 14 -12.71 -8.53 -1.04
C ARG A 14 -11.63 -7.48 -1.27
N VAL A 15 -11.63 -6.83 -2.43
CA VAL A 15 -10.64 -5.79 -2.74
C VAL A 15 -10.85 -4.55 -1.87
N LYS A 16 -12.11 -4.14 -1.63
CA LYS A 16 -12.41 -3.02 -0.71
C LYS A 16 -11.79 -3.22 0.68
N ASN A 17 -11.93 -4.43 1.22
CA ASN A 17 -11.40 -4.74 2.54
C ASN A 17 -9.87 -4.85 2.60
N LEU A 18 -9.19 -4.99 1.45
CA LEU A 18 -7.73 -5.01 1.36
C LEU A 18 -7.12 -3.61 1.26
N LEU A 19 -7.93 -2.57 1.06
CA LEU A 19 -7.45 -1.20 0.94
C LEU A 19 -7.43 -0.49 2.29
N ILE A 20 -6.40 0.32 2.47
CA ILE A 20 -6.33 1.36 3.49
C ILE A 20 -7.14 2.55 2.97
N TYR A 21 -7.95 3.13 3.84
CA TYR A 21 -8.72 4.34 3.55
C TYR A 21 -8.15 5.58 4.24
N ASP A 22 -7.27 5.37 5.23
CA ASP A 22 -6.54 6.43 5.92
C ASP A 22 -5.50 7.05 4.99
N GLU A 23 -5.73 8.30 4.60
CA GLU A 23 -4.86 9.03 3.69
C GLU A 23 -3.50 9.35 4.31
N GLU A 24 -3.40 9.53 5.63
CA GLU A 24 -2.14 9.82 6.30
C GLU A 24 -1.17 8.64 6.18
N ILE A 25 -1.68 7.43 6.40
CA ILE A 25 -0.89 6.19 6.27
C ILE A 25 -0.45 6.00 4.81
N ILE A 26 -1.36 6.22 3.85
CA ILE A 26 -1.06 6.08 2.42
C ILE A 26 0.02 7.09 2.01
N ASN A 27 -0.13 8.36 2.42
CA ASN A 27 0.82 9.43 2.12
C ASN A 27 2.18 9.15 2.76
N LYS A 28 2.21 8.71 4.02
CA LYS A 28 3.46 8.31 4.70
C LYS A 28 4.19 7.19 3.97
N ARG A 29 3.49 6.12 3.57
CA ARG A 29 4.06 5.03 2.76
C ARG A 29 4.58 5.53 1.42
N TRP A 30 3.87 6.46 0.79
CA TRP A 30 4.24 7.05 -0.49
C TRP A 30 5.48 7.96 -0.36
N ASP A 31 5.56 8.79 0.66
CA ASP A 31 6.69 9.69 0.90
C ASP A 31 7.97 8.92 1.21
N LEU A 32 7.88 7.82 1.98
CA LEU A 32 9.00 6.88 2.17
C LEU A 32 9.49 6.29 0.83
N CYS A 33 8.56 6.08 -0.11
CA CYS A 33 8.87 5.56 -1.43
C CYS A 33 9.46 6.62 -2.36
N LYS A 34 9.02 7.88 -2.29
CA LYS A 34 9.61 9.00 -3.04
C LYS A 34 11.10 9.18 -2.74
N GLY A 35 11.50 9.01 -1.49
CA GLY A 35 12.91 9.02 -1.08
C GLY A 35 13.65 7.70 -1.36
N CYS A 36 13.18 6.86 -2.29
CA CYS A 36 13.79 5.56 -2.59
C CYS A 36 14.57 5.58 -3.90
N GLU A 37 15.83 5.16 -3.86
CA GLU A 37 16.67 4.95 -5.05
C GLU A 37 16.09 3.93 -6.05
N PHE A 38 15.22 3.04 -5.58
CA PHE A 38 14.56 2.02 -6.40
C PHE A 38 13.23 2.49 -7.00
N LEU A 39 12.77 3.71 -6.71
CA LEU A 39 11.58 4.26 -7.34
C LEU A 39 11.94 4.73 -8.75
N LEU A 40 11.22 4.21 -9.75
CA LEU A 40 11.34 4.67 -11.12
C LEU A 40 10.46 5.91 -11.36
N PRO A 41 10.80 6.74 -12.36
CA PRO A 41 9.97 7.89 -12.75
C PRO A 41 8.51 7.51 -13.11
N THR A 42 8.30 6.26 -13.55
CA THR A 42 6.99 5.65 -13.83
C THR A 42 6.22 5.22 -12.57
N ASN A 43 6.67 5.60 -11.37
CA ASN A 43 6.06 5.29 -10.07
C ASN A 43 5.98 3.79 -9.73
N ASN A 44 6.83 2.98 -10.33
CA ASN A 44 7.01 1.56 -10.00
C ASN A 44 8.35 1.32 -9.29
N CYS A 45 8.42 0.27 -8.50
CA CYS A 45 9.62 -0.08 -7.76
C CYS A 45 10.50 -1.06 -8.54
N LYS A 46 11.80 -0.78 -8.71
CA LYS A 46 12.78 -1.69 -9.35
C LYS A 46 12.92 -3.03 -8.65
N LYS A 47 12.65 -3.11 -7.33
CA LYS A 47 12.83 -4.33 -6.54
C LYS A 47 11.63 -5.28 -6.57
N CYS A 48 10.40 -4.76 -6.66
CA CYS A 48 9.20 -5.61 -6.66
C CYS A 48 8.30 -5.45 -7.89
N GLY A 49 8.60 -4.52 -8.80
CA GLY A 49 7.83 -4.28 -10.02
C GLY A 49 6.46 -3.61 -9.80
N CYS A 50 5.94 -3.55 -8.58
CA CYS A 50 4.61 -3.01 -8.32
C CYS A 50 4.52 -1.49 -8.57
N PHE A 51 3.33 -1.02 -8.94
CA PHE A 51 2.96 0.39 -8.91
C PHE A 51 2.81 0.87 -7.46
N MET A 52 3.65 1.80 -7.04
CA MET A 52 3.73 2.25 -5.65
C MET A 52 2.50 3.05 -5.22
N VAL A 53 1.85 3.74 -6.16
CA VAL A 53 0.57 4.43 -5.95
C VAL A 53 -0.53 3.47 -5.50
N ILE A 54 -0.52 2.23 -5.98
CA ILE A 54 -1.49 1.19 -5.62
C ILE A 54 -1.02 0.45 -4.38
N LYS A 55 0.26 0.04 -4.34
CA LYS A 55 0.82 -0.75 -3.24
C LYS A 55 0.76 -0.03 -1.90
N SER A 56 0.94 1.29 -1.88
CA SER A 56 0.82 2.08 -0.64
C SER A 56 -0.58 1.96 -0.01
N ARG A 57 -1.62 1.79 -0.84
CA ARG A 57 -3.01 1.62 -0.42
C ARG A 57 -3.35 0.20 0.01
N ILE A 58 -2.54 -0.81 -0.31
CA ILE A 58 -2.84 -2.19 0.07
C ILE A 58 -2.38 -2.42 1.52
N SER A 59 -3.31 -2.76 2.41
CA SER A 59 -3.04 -2.94 3.84
C SER A 59 -2.03 -4.05 4.11
N THR A 60 -2.17 -5.14 3.37
CA THR A 60 -1.36 -6.36 3.47
C THR A 60 -0.04 -6.28 2.69
N ALA A 61 0.23 -5.18 1.98
CA ALA A 61 1.42 -5.09 1.14
C ALA A 61 2.66 -4.69 1.95
N ARG A 62 3.74 -5.46 1.76
CA ARG A 62 5.05 -5.26 2.37
C ARG A 62 6.06 -4.67 1.38
N CYS A 63 6.95 -3.81 1.86
CA CYS A 63 8.10 -3.35 1.09
C CYS A 63 9.22 -4.41 1.12
N PRO A 64 9.78 -4.87 -0.02
CA PRO A 64 10.83 -5.89 -0.03
C PRO A 64 12.13 -5.44 0.68
N ILE A 65 12.35 -4.13 0.82
CA ILE A 65 13.50 -3.54 1.52
C ILE A 65 13.13 -3.05 2.93
N GLY A 66 11.91 -3.34 3.40
CA GLY A 66 11.50 -3.05 4.78
C GLY A 66 11.20 -1.59 5.13
N LYS A 67 11.04 -0.68 4.14
CA LYS A 67 10.83 0.77 4.43
C LYS A 67 9.62 1.08 5.32
N TRP A 68 8.57 0.27 5.27
CA TRP A 68 7.38 0.40 6.13
C TRP A 68 7.10 -0.90 6.92
N GLU A 69 8.15 -1.67 7.22
CA GLU A 69 8.03 -2.97 7.91
C GLU A 69 7.33 -2.85 9.26
N LYS A 70 7.62 -1.79 10.03
CA LYS A 70 7.01 -1.55 11.35
C LYS A 70 5.48 -1.43 11.27
N GLU A 71 4.98 -0.79 10.22
CA GLU A 71 3.54 -0.66 9.97
C GLU A 71 2.93 -1.97 9.49
N TYR A 72 3.67 -2.76 8.70
CA TYR A 72 3.24 -4.10 8.30
C TYR A 72 3.18 -5.05 9.50
N GLU A 73 4.19 -5.08 10.37
CA GLU A 73 4.22 -5.89 11.58
C GLU A 73 3.11 -5.50 12.58
N PHE A 74 2.76 -4.21 12.69
CA PHE A 74 1.60 -3.79 13.50
C PHE A 74 0.27 -4.36 12.98
N ILE A 75 0.16 -4.53 11.66
CA ILE A 75 -1.02 -5.06 10.96
C ILE A 75 -1.00 -6.60 10.90
N LYS A 76 0.18 -7.23 10.92
CA LYS A 76 0.39 -8.67 10.82
C LYS A 76 -0.41 -9.40 11.90
N GLY A 77 -1.33 -10.26 11.46
CA GLY A 77 -2.22 -11.02 12.34
C GLY A 77 -3.48 -10.28 12.82
N LYS A 78 -3.59 -8.96 12.63
CA LYS A 78 -4.80 -8.18 12.95
C LYS A 78 -5.75 -8.12 11.76
N LYS A 79 -7.06 -8.07 12.02
CA LYS A 79 -8.06 -7.82 10.97
C LYS A 79 -8.01 -6.36 10.56
N VAL A 80 -7.68 -6.06 9.31
CA VAL A 80 -7.80 -4.71 8.74
C VAL A 80 -9.04 -4.70 7.86
N ASN A 81 -10.05 -3.90 8.22
CA ASN A 81 -11.32 -3.82 7.50
C ASN A 81 -11.97 -5.20 7.24
N GLY A 82 -11.80 -6.13 8.19
CA GLY A 82 -12.34 -7.49 8.11
C GLY A 82 -11.51 -8.49 7.27
N THR A 83 -10.40 -8.08 6.65
CA THR A 83 -9.44 -8.99 6.01
C THR A 83 -8.28 -9.32 6.94
N ARG A 84 -7.83 -10.57 6.90
CA ARG A 84 -6.61 -11.01 7.60
C ARG A 84 -5.46 -10.90 6.59
N PRO A 85 -4.32 -10.29 6.95
CA PRO A 85 -3.12 -10.43 6.12
C PRO A 85 -2.82 -11.91 5.97
N THR A 86 -2.74 -12.37 4.72
CA THR A 86 -2.36 -13.76 4.42
C THR A 86 -0.94 -13.98 4.92
N ASN A 87 -0.77 -15.04 5.70
CA ASN A 87 0.53 -15.51 6.21
C ASN A 87 1.46 -15.89 5.06
#